data_AF-A0A2N4S7F7-F1
#
_entry.id   AF-A0A2N4S7F7-F1
#
_cell.length_a   1.000
_cell.length_b   1.000
_cell.length_c   1.000
_cell.angle_alpha   90.00
_cell.angle_beta   90.00
_cell.angle_gamma   90.00
#
_symmetry.space_group_name_H-M   'P 1'
#
loop_
_entity.id
_entity.type
_entity.pdbx_description
1 polymer ?
#
loop_
_entity_poly.entity_id
_entity_poly.type
_entity_poly.pdbx_seq_one_letter_code
_entity_poly.pdbx_strand_id
1 'polypeptide(L)' 'MKNLLCPQCKIRRFYLLNAAGERLVVTVTEDKQIHPIHENESLDGFDTSLLYCLGCSWKGSVNNLTK' A
#
# COMPACT_ATOMS: atom_id res chain seq x y z
N MET A 1 3.01 -15.47 -3.53
CA MET A 1 1.84 -14.64 -3.90
C MET A 1 2.31 -13.48 -4.76
N LYS A 2 1.62 -13.17 -5.87
CA LYS A 2 1.93 -11.98 -6.68
C LYS A 2 1.29 -10.75 -6.04
N ASN A 3 1.94 -9.60 -6.23
CA ASN A 3 1.47 -8.31 -5.71
C ASN A 3 0.99 -7.45 -6.87
N LEU A 4 -0.03 -6.64 -6.61
CA LEU A 4 -0.44 -5.56 -7.48
C LEU A 4 0.61 -4.45 -7.49
N LEU A 5 0.65 -3.72 -8.59
CA LEU A 5 1.62 -2.71 -8.93
C LEU A 5 0.98 -1.33 -9.01
N CYS A 6 1.80 -0.31 -8.77
CA CYS A 6 1.41 1.06 -9.02
C CYS A 6 1.09 1.25 -10.50
N PRO A 7 -0.05 1.88 -10.86
CA PRO A 7 -0.43 2.08 -12.26
C PRO A 7 0.57 2.95 -13.03
N GLN A 8 1.30 3.83 -12.34
CA GLN A 8 2.22 4.79 -12.94
C GLN A 8 3.66 4.26 -13.07
N CYS A 9 4.29 3.84 -11.97
CA CYS A 9 5.71 3.46 -11.97
C CYS A 9 5.97 1.95 -11.82
N LYS A 10 4.92 1.12 -11.75
CA LYS A 10 5.00 -0.35 -11.76
C LYS A 10 5.78 -1.00 -10.62
N ILE A 11 6.04 -0.28 -9.53
CA ILE A 11 6.56 -0.89 -8.29
C ILE A 11 5.41 -1.48 -7.44
N ARG A 12 5.75 -2.39 -6.54
CA ARG A 12 4.79 -3.07 -5.63
C ARG A 12 4.73 -2.51 -4.20
N ARG A 13 5.54 -1.48 -3.89
CA ARG A 13 5.65 -0.93 -2.52
C ARG A 13 4.81 0.33 -2.39
N PHE A 14 3.96 0.33 -1.36
CA PHE A 14 3.10 1.44 -0.99
C PHE A 14 3.32 1.80 0.47
N TYR A 15 2.75 2.91 0.92
CA TYR A 15 2.58 3.19 2.33
C TYR A 15 1.17 3.68 2.63
N LEU A 16 0.73 3.42 3.86
CA LEU A 16 -0.46 4.01 4.47
C LEU A 16 -0.05 5.17 5.35
N LEU A 17 -1.00 6.06 5.65
CA LEU A 17 -0.83 7.11 6.66
C LEU A 17 -1.84 6.90 7.78
N ASN A 18 -1.43 7.20 9.01
CA ASN A 18 -2.35 7.37 10.12
C ASN A 18 -2.64 8.87 10.37
N ALA A 19 -3.48 9.16 11.36
CA ALA A 19 -3.86 10.54 11.71
C ALA A 19 -2.68 11.42 12.17
N ALA A 20 -1.59 10.82 12.67
CA ALA A 20 -0.37 11.52 13.07
C ALA A 20 0.61 11.75 11.90
N GLY A 21 0.29 11.25 10.70
CA GLY A 21 1.15 11.35 9.52
C GLY A 21 2.29 10.33 9.48
N GLU A 22 2.28 9.34 10.38
CA GLU A 22 3.23 8.23 10.36
C GLU A 22 2.96 7.32 9.16
N ARG A 23 4.02 6.69 8.64
CA ARG A 23 3.95 5.86 7.44
C ARG A 23 4.17 4.40 7.78
N LEU A 24 3.30 3.54 7.29
CA LEU A 24 3.48 2.10 7.33
C LEU A 24 3.66 1.57 5.92
N VAL A 25 4.78 0.89 5.64
CA VAL A 25 5.09 0.37 4.31
C VAL A 25 4.39 -0.97 4.12
N VAL A 26 3.67 -1.10 3.00
CA VAL A 26 2.82 -2.26 2.70
C VAL A 26 3.00 -2.77 1.27
N THR A 27 2.52 -3.98 1.03
CA THR A 27 2.21 -4.54 -0.29
C THR A 27 0.75 -4.89 -0.41
N VAL A 28 0.26 -4.97 -1.65
CA VAL A 28 -1.12 -5.41 -1.94
C VAL A 28 -1.07 -6.65 -2.79
N THR A 29 -1.75 -7.72 -2.37
CA THR A 29 -1.85 -8.96 -3.13
C THR A 29 -2.84 -8.83 -4.28
N GLU A 30 -2.82 -9.77 -5.23
CA GLU A 30 -3.81 -9.80 -6.33
C GLU A 30 -5.26 -9.91 -5.82
N ASP A 31 -5.47 -10.47 -4.62
CA ASP A 31 -6.76 -10.54 -3.92
C ASP A 31 -7.13 -9.23 -3.21
N LYS A 32 -6.39 -8.15 -3.47
CA LYS A 32 -6.58 -6.81 -2.88
C LYS A 32 -6.41 -6.77 -1.36
N GLN A 33 -5.68 -7.72 -0.77
CA GLN A 33 -5.33 -7.69 0.64
C GLN A 33 -4.06 -6.88 0.87
N ILE A 34 -4.07 -6.02 1.89
CA ILE A 34 -2.94 -5.19 2.28
C ILE A 34 -2.16 -5.92 3.36
N HIS A 35 -0.83 -6.01 3.19
CA HIS A 35 0.07 -6.62 4.17
C HIS A 35 1.23 -5.68 4.48
N PRO A 36 1.54 -5.44 5.76
CA PRO A 36 2.81 -4.84 6.17
C PRO A 36 4.00 -5.63 5.63
N ILE A 37 5.11 -4.94 5.37
CA ILE A 37 6.33 -5.62 4.89
C ILE A 37 7.12 -6.29 6.03
N HIS A 38 6.89 -5.86 7.28
CA HIS A 38 7.49 -6.44 8.47
C HIS A 38 6.42 -7.19 9.27
N GLU A 39 6.72 -8.43 9.67
CA GLU A 39 5.75 -9.33 10.32
C GLU A 39 5.25 -8.83 11.68
N ASN A 40 5.99 -7.93 12.34
CA ASN A 40 5.66 -7.38 13.65
C ASN A 40 4.82 -6.09 13.56
N GLU A 41 4.52 -5.61 12.36
CA GLU A 41 3.72 -4.41 12.16
C GLU A 41 2.23 -4.76 11.98
N SER A 42 1.35 -3.89 12.48
CA SER A 42 -0.10 -3.98 12.32
C SER A 42 -0.63 -2.83 11.47
N LEU A 43 -1.79 -3.04 10.83
CA LEU A 43 -2.53 -1.99 10.13
C LEU A 43 -3.35 -1.10 11.10
N ASP A 44 -3.37 -1.43 12.39
CA ASP A 44 -4.17 -0.71 13.38
C ASP A 44 -3.83 0.79 13.42
N GLY A 45 -4.87 1.61 13.30
CA GLY A 45 -4.74 3.07 13.28
C GLY A 45 -4.35 3.68 11.92
N PHE A 46 -4.06 2.88 10.89
CA PHE A 46 -3.78 3.38 9.54
C PHE A 46 -5.04 3.42 8.66
N ASP A 47 -5.13 4.43 7.79
CA ASP A 47 -6.19 4.50 6.78
C ASP A 47 -5.92 3.53 5.63
N THR A 48 -6.59 2.37 5.63
CA THR A 48 -6.45 1.35 4.59
C THR A 48 -7.21 1.67 3.30
N SER A 49 -7.96 2.77 3.24
CA SER A 49 -8.71 3.18 2.04
C SER A 49 -7.83 3.88 1.01
N LEU A 50 -6.71 4.46 1.45
CA LEU A 50 -5.82 5.28 0.62
C LEU A 50 -4.37 4.80 0.70
N LEU A 51 -3.87 4.33 -0.44
CA LEU A 51 -2.47 3.96 -0.62
C LEU A 51 -1.70 5.12 -1.24
N TYR A 52 -0.43 5.20 -0.87
CA TYR A 52 0.55 6.07 -1.51
C TYR A 52 1.68 5.24 -2.08
N CYS A 53 1.99 5.41 -3.36
CA CYS A 53 3.11 4.73 -3.99
C CYS A 53 4.45 5.23 -3.40
N LEU A 54 5.30 4.29 -2.98
CA LEU A 54 6.59 4.63 -2.38
C LEU A 54 7.56 5.27 -3.40
N GLY A 55 7.39 4.99 -4.69
CA GLY A 55 8.32 5.44 -5.74
C GLY A 55 7.93 6.73 -6.44
N CYS A 56 6.64 6.95 -6.72
CA CYS A 56 6.18 8.11 -7.49
C CYS A 56 5.12 8.96 -6.79
N SER A 57 4.79 8.66 -5.52
CA SER A 57 3.78 9.38 -4.73
C SER A 57 2.36 9.37 -5.30
N TRP A 58 2.09 8.56 -6.34
CA TRP A 58 0.73 8.28 -6.80
C TRP A 58 -0.15 7.84 -5.61
N LYS A 59 -1.39 8.31 -5.56
CA LYS A 59 -2.35 7.97 -4.51
C LYS A 59 -3.63 7.38 -5.08
N GLY A 60 -4.20 6.40 -4.38
CA GLY A 60 -5.46 5.79 -4.75
C GLY A 60 -5.78 4.55 -3.92
N SER A 61 -6.86 3.86 -4.24
CA SER A 61 -7.28 2.66 -3.52
C SER A 61 -6.68 1.38 -4.13
N VAL A 62 -6.83 0.25 -3.45
CA VAL A 62 -6.48 -1.09 -3.96
C VAL A 62 -7.15 -1.40 -5.31
N ASN A 63 -8.29 -0.78 -5.62
CA ASN A 63 -9.02 -1.00 -6.87
C ASN A 63 -8.38 -0.32 -8.08
N ASN A 64 -7.47 0.62 -7.87
CA ASN A 64 -6.80 1.36 -8.95
C ASN A 64 -5.44 0.76 -9.33
N LEU A 65 -4.99 -0.29 -8.64
CA LEU A 65 -3.72 -0.94 -8.90
C LEU A 65 -3.79 -1.86 -10.13
N THR A 66 -2.64 -2.13 -10.74
CA THR A 66 -2.54 -3.05 -11.89
C THR A 66 -1.87 -4.35 -11.50
N LYS A 67 -2.05 -5.40 -12.30
CA LYS A 67 -1.15 -6.56 -12.26
C LYS A 67 0.24 -6.19 -12.77
#